data_AF-A0AAJ1MCQ1-F1
#
_entry.id   AF-A0AAJ1MCQ1-F1
#
_cell.length_a   1.000
_cell.length_b   1.000
_cell.length_c   1.000
_cell.angle_alpha   90.00
_cell.angle_beta   90.00
_cell.angle_gamma   90.00
#
_symmetry.space_group_name_H-M   'P 1'
#
loop_
_entity.id
_entity.type
_entity.pdbx_description
1 polymer ?
#
loop_
_entity_poly.entity_id
_entity_poly.type
_entity_poly.pdbx_seq_one_letter_code
_entity_poly.pdbx_strand_id
1 'polypeptide(L)'
;MIAGLKAYAWQALALLLAALLAWQAMERVGAERDVAQARAELAGEREAAATAALQASEKYRKLEDKHRDDLRNIDAQARQDLARFAADADAARVAAGRLRGDLADYITAHRVAAQARATAVQCTPDTSALDLLAELQRRADERAGALARIADDARGRGGACERAYDAAFSIIQSAQ
;
A
#
# COMPACT_ATOMS: atom_id res chain seq x y z
N MET A 1 -21.45 12.74 -100.60
CA MET A 1 -20.32 12.82 -99.64
C MET A 1 -20.69 13.48 -98.30
N ILE A 2 -21.72 14.33 -98.21
CA ILE A 2 -22.10 15.04 -96.96
C ILE A 2 -22.85 14.14 -95.95
N ALA A 3 -23.61 13.13 -96.41
CA ALA A 3 -24.37 12.23 -95.54
C ALA A 3 -23.50 11.25 -94.72
N GLY A 4 -22.37 10.79 -95.27
CA GLY A 4 -21.43 9.90 -94.57
C GLY A 4 -20.69 10.62 -93.43
N LEU A 5 -20.27 11.87 -93.65
CA LEU A 5 -19.63 12.70 -92.63
C LEU A 5 -20.52 12.94 -91.41
N LYS A 6 -21.84 13.06 -91.61
CA LYS A 6 -22.82 13.27 -90.55
C LYS A 6 -23.03 12.01 -89.69
N ALA A 7 -22.96 10.82 -90.30
CA ALA A 7 -23.04 9.54 -89.60
C ALA A 7 -21.78 9.27 -88.74
N TYR A 8 -20.59 9.54 -89.28
CA TYR A 8 -19.34 9.43 -88.51
C TYR A 8 -19.25 10.43 -87.36
N ALA A 9 -19.78 11.65 -87.53
CA ALA A 9 -19.83 12.65 -86.46
C ALA A 9 -20.69 12.20 -85.27
N TRP A 10 -21.82 11.53 -85.52
CA TRP A 10 -22.71 11.04 -84.46
C TRP A 10 -22.11 9.84 -83.71
N GLN A 11 -21.40 8.95 -84.42
CA GLN A 11 -20.66 7.85 -83.82
C GLN A 11 -19.50 8.35 -82.93
N ALA A 12 -18.75 9.35 -83.39
CA ALA A 12 -17.67 9.96 -82.61
C ALA A 12 -18.20 10.65 -81.34
N LEU A 13 -19.33 11.34 -81.44
CA LEU A 13 -20.01 11.96 -80.29
C LEU A 13 -20.44 10.90 -79.26
N ALA A 14 -21.07 9.81 -79.72
CA ALA A 14 -21.50 8.71 -78.85
C ALA A 14 -20.33 8.04 -78.13
N LEU A 15 -19.20 7.83 -78.83
CA LEU A 15 -17.98 7.28 -78.22
C LEU A 15 -17.37 8.23 -77.19
N LEU A 16 -17.35 9.54 -77.46
CA LEU A 16 -16.90 10.54 -76.48
C LEU A 16 -17.78 10.56 -75.23
N LEU A 17 -19.09 10.46 -75.40
CA LEU A 17 -20.05 10.42 -74.29
C LEU A 17 -19.90 9.14 -73.45
N ALA A 18 -19.70 8.00 -74.10
CA ALA A 18 -19.41 6.73 -73.44
C ALA A 18 -18.08 6.78 -72.66
N ALA A 19 -17.04 7.39 -73.24
CA ALA A 19 -15.76 7.57 -72.56
C ALA A 19 -15.87 8.50 -71.34
N LEU A 20 -16.63 9.59 -71.44
CA LEU A 20 -16.93 10.49 -70.32
C LEU A 20 -17.69 9.80 -69.19
N LEU A 21 -18.72 9.02 -69.52
CA LEU A 21 -19.50 8.26 -68.53
C LEU A 21 -18.66 7.17 -67.87
N ALA A 22 -17.84 6.46 -68.65
CA ALA A 22 -16.90 5.48 -68.11
C ALA A 22 -15.88 6.14 -67.18
N TRP A 23 -15.39 7.33 -67.53
CA TRP A 23 -14.47 8.08 -66.67
C TRP A 23 -15.15 8.49 -65.36
N GLN A 24 -16.33 9.11 -65.42
CA GLN A 24 -17.11 9.48 -64.23
C GLN A 24 -17.43 8.26 -63.34
N ALA A 25 -17.75 7.11 -63.92
CA ALA A 25 -18.00 5.89 -63.18
C ALA A 25 -16.74 5.38 -62.46
N MET A 26 -15.56 5.45 -63.10
CA MET A 26 -14.30 5.09 -62.46
C MET A 26 -13.93 6.04 -61.31
N GLU A 27 -14.13 7.36 -61.46
CA GLU A 27 -13.92 8.33 -60.37
C GLU A 27 -14.84 8.06 -59.17
N ARG A 28 -16.13 7.76 -59.44
CA ARG A 28 -17.12 7.42 -58.40
C ARG A 28 -16.70 6.18 -57.60
N VAL A 29 -16.31 5.11 -58.30
CA VAL A 29 -15.87 3.86 -57.66
C VAL A 29 -14.56 4.06 -56.89
N GLY A 30 -13.66 4.91 -57.38
CA GLY A 30 -12.47 5.33 -56.63
C GLY A 30 -12.83 6.01 -55.32
N ALA A 31 -13.68 7.03 -55.38
CA ALA A 31 -14.13 7.78 -54.21
C ALA A 31 -14.87 6.90 -53.17
N GLU A 32 -15.71 5.97 -53.63
CA GLU A 32 -16.40 5.03 -52.72
C GLU A 32 -15.43 4.09 -52.01
N ARG A 33 -14.38 3.62 -52.71
CA ARG A 33 -13.32 2.81 -52.10
C ARG A 33 -12.50 3.59 -51.09
N ASP A 34 -12.13 4.83 -51.41
CA ASP A 34 -11.38 5.69 -50.49
C ASP A 34 -12.19 5.97 -49.22
N VAL A 35 -13.49 6.24 -49.36
CA VAL A 35 -14.39 6.42 -48.21
C VAL A 35 -14.54 5.12 -47.41
N ALA A 36 -14.66 3.97 -48.08
CA ALA A 36 -14.73 2.68 -47.40
C ALA A 36 -13.43 2.36 -46.64
N GLN A 37 -12.27 2.65 -47.24
CA GLN A 37 -10.96 2.47 -46.62
C GLN A 37 -10.79 3.41 -45.43
N ALA A 38 -11.11 4.70 -45.58
CA ALA A 38 -11.04 5.67 -44.48
C ALA A 38 -11.96 5.29 -43.30
N ARG A 39 -13.16 4.76 -43.59
CA ARG A 39 -14.07 4.25 -42.54
C ARG A 39 -13.51 3.00 -41.86
N ALA A 40 -12.90 2.08 -42.61
CA ALA A 40 -12.29 0.88 -42.05
C ALA A 40 -11.08 1.22 -41.18
N GLU A 41 -10.24 2.16 -41.62
CA GLU A 41 -9.10 2.67 -40.87
C GLU A 41 -9.55 3.35 -39.58
N LEU A 42 -10.51 4.27 -39.65
CA LEU A 42 -11.07 4.92 -38.46
C LEU A 42 -11.73 3.92 -37.49
N ALA A 43 -12.40 2.89 -38.01
CA ALA A 43 -12.97 1.83 -37.18
C ALA A 43 -11.87 1.02 -36.47
N GLY A 44 -10.79 0.67 -37.19
CA GLY A 44 -9.63 -0.01 -36.63
C GLY A 44 -8.91 0.82 -35.57
N GLU A 45 -8.72 2.12 -35.82
CA GLU A 45 -8.15 3.03 -34.82
C GLU A 45 -9.03 3.14 -33.57
N ARG A 46 -10.35 3.23 -33.72
CA ARG A 46 -11.29 3.26 -32.59
C ARG A 46 -11.26 1.97 -31.78
N GLU A 47 -11.18 0.83 -32.44
CA GLU A 47 -11.07 -0.47 -31.77
C GLU A 47 -9.73 -0.61 -31.04
N ALA A 48 -8.63 -0.21 -31.67
CA ALA A 48 -7.31 -0.20 -31.06
C ALA A 48 -7.28 0.73 -29.83
N ALA A 49 -7.84 1.93 -29.95
CA ALA A 49 -7.96 2.88 -28.84
C ALA A 49 -8.86 2.36 -27.70
N ALA A 50 -10.00 1.74 -28.04
CA ALA A 50 -10.89 1.14 -27.04
C ALA A 50 -10.23 -0.04 -26.32
N THR A 51 -9.50 -0.88 -27.04
CA THR A 51 -8.76 -2.03 -26.49
C THR A 51 -7.62 -1.55 -25.59
N ALA A 52 -6.85 -0.55 -26.03
CA ALA A 52 -5.79 0.06 -25.23
C ALA A 52 -6.34 0.68 -23.94
N ALA A 53 -7.47 1.40 -24.01
CA ALA A 53 -8.14 1.97 -22.85
C ALA A 53 -8.64 0.89 -21.87
N LEU A 54 -9.22 -0.21 -22.38
CA LEU A 54 -9.64 -1.34 -21.56
C LEU A 54 -8.44 -1.95 -20.83
N GLN A 55 -7.37 -2.27 -21.56
CA GLN A 55 -6.15 -2.87 -20.99
C GLN A 55 -5.52 -1.97 -19.92
N ALA A 56 -5.45 -0.65 -20.16
CA ALA A 56 -4.96 0.30 -19.16
C ALA A 56 -5.86 0.28 -17.91
N SER A 57 -7.18 0.32 -18.08
CA SER A 57 -8.13 0.28 -16.96
C SER A 57 -8.01 -1.00 -16.12
N GLU A 58 -7.83 -2.16 -16.77
CA GLU A 58 -7.64 -3.43 -16.09
C GLU A 58 -6.30 -3.48 -15.36
N LYS A 59 -5.22 -2.94 -15.95
CA LYS A 59 -3.92 -2.79 -15.28
C LYS A 59 -4.08 -1.99 -13.98
N TYR A 60 -4.74 -0.84 -14.03
CA TYR A 60 -4.93 0.00 -12.84
C TYR A 60 -5.83 -0.65 -11.79
N ARG A 61 -6.92 -1.33 -12.20
CA ARG A 61 -7.76 -2.09 -11.26
C ARG A 61 -6.98 -3.16 -10.51
N LYS A 62 -6.15 -3.95 -11.22
CA LYS A 62 -5.30 -4.98 -10.59
C LYS A 62 -4.29 -4.38 -9.62
N LEU A 63 -3.69 -3.23 -9.96
CA LEU A 63 -2.79 -2.52 -9.07
C LEU A 63 -3.51 -1.98 -7.82
N GLU A 64 -4.73 -1.44 -7.99
CA GLU A 64 -5.55 -0.98 -6.87
C GLU A 64 -5.96 -2.14 -5.94
N ASP A 65 -6.41 -3.27 -6.50
CA ASP A 65 -6.77 -4.46 -5.73
C ASP A 65 -5.57 -4.96 -4.91
N LYS A 66 -4.40 -5.05 -5.54
CA LYS A 66 -3.16 -5.39 -4.86
C LYS A 66 -2.83 -4.40 -3.75
N HIS A 67 -2.98 -3.10 -3.99
CA HIS A 67 -2.75 -2.08 -2.96
C HIS A 67 -3.65 -2.27 -1.74
N ARG A 68 -4.93 -2.52 -1.98
CA ARG A 68 -5.92 -2.75 -0.93
C ARG A 68 -5.56 -4.00 -0.12
N ASP A 69 -5.09 -5.06 -0.78
CA ASP A 69 -4.61 -6.27 -0.13
C ASP A 69 -3.37 -6.01 0.73
N ASP A 70 -2.39 -5.29 0.20
CA ASP A 70 -1.18 -4.92 0.92
C ASP A 70 -1.51 -4.09 2.18
N LEU A 71 -2.40 -3.10 2.07
CA LEU A 71 -2.84 -2.31 3.22
C LEU A 71 -3.56 -3.16 4.28
N ARG A 72 -4.43 -4.09 3.86
CA ARG A 72 -5.09 -5.02 4.79
C ARG A 72 -4.08 -5.91 5.53
N ASN A 73 -3.07 -6.41 4.81
CA ASN A 73 -2.01 -7.20 5.40
C ASN A 73 -1.16 -6.39 6.39
N ILE A 74 -0.84 -5.14 6.05
CA ILE A 74 -0.09 -4.23 6.91
C ILE A 74 -0.88 -3.93 8.19
N ASP A 75 -2.19 -3.66 8.11
CA ASP A 75 -3.06 -3.46 9.28
C ASP A 75 -3.10 -4.71 10.16
N ALA A 76 -3.27 -5.89 9.56
CA ALA A 76 -3.26 -7.16 10.30
C ALA A 76 -1.92 -7.40 11.03
N GLN A 77 -0.80 -7.16 10.35
CA GLN A 77 0.54 -7.26 10.95
C GLN A 77 0.74 -6.23 12.06
N ALA A 78 0.32 -4.98 11.85
CA ALA A 78 0.45 -3.93 12.86
C ALA A 78 -0.34 -4.28 14.14
N ARG A 79 -1.56 -4.81 14.00
CA ARG A 79 -2.35 -5.30 15.14
C ARG A 79 -1.67 -6.47 15.86
N GLN A 80 -1.07 -7.38 15.10
CA GLN A 80 -0.32 -8.50 15.67
C GLN A 80 0.92 -8.01 16.44
N ASP A 81 1.66 -7.05 15.90
CA ASP A 81 2.82 -6.46 16.56
C ASP A 81 2.42 -5.76 17.86
N LEU A 82 1.34 -4.95 17.84
CA LEU A 82 0.82 -4.30 19.04
C LEU A 82 0.35 -5.32 20.10
N ALA A 83 -0.29 -6.41 19.69
CA ALA A 83 -0.69 -7.48 20.60
C ALA A 83 0.52 -8.18 21.23
N ARG A 84 1.59 -8.39 20.47
CA ARG A 84 2.86 -8.94 20.98
C ARG A 84 3.50 -8.00 22.00
N PHE A 85 3.61 -6.70 21.69
CA PHE A 85 4.14 -5.72 22.63
C PHE A 85 3.32 -5.64 23.92
N ALA A 86 1.99 -5.73 23.82
CA ALA A 86 1.12 -5.79 25.00
C ALA A 86 1.40 -7.04 25.86
N ALA A 87 1.54 -8.21 25.22
CA ALA A 87 1.86 -9.45 25.91
C ALA A 87 3.25 -9.41 26.58
N ASP A 88 4.25 -8.85 25.90
CA ASP A 88 5.60 -8.66 26.45
C ASP A 88 5.57 -7.70 27.66
N ALA A 89 4.79 -6.62 27.57
CA ALA A 89 4.58 -5.69 28.68
C ALA A 89 3.82 -6.33 29.87
N ASP A 90 2.87 -7.23 29.63
CA ASP A 90 2.22 -8.03 30.67
C ASP A 90 3.22 -8.98 31.34
N ALA A 91 4.03 -9.70 30.55
CA ALA A 91 5.06 -10.61 31.06
C ALA A 91 6.10 -9.87 31.92
N ALA A 92 6.55 -8.69 31.47
CA ALA A 92 7.44 -7.83 32.22
C ALA A 92 6.82 -7.37 33.55
N ARG A 93 5.53 -7.02 33.56
CA ARG A 93 4.80 -6.64 34.79
C ARG A 93 4.71 -7.80 35.78
N VAL A 94 4.46 -9.02 35.31
CA VAL A 94 4.43 -10.22 36.15
C VAL A 94 5.81 -10.48 36.76
N ALA A 95 6.88 -10.43 35.95
CA ALA A 95 8.24 -10.61 36.44
C ALA A 95 8.63 -9.55 37.48
N ALA A 96 8.32 -8.28 37.22
CA ALA A 96 8.56 -7.19 38.16
C ALA A 96 7.76 -7.35 39.47
N GLY A 97 6.51 -7.83 39.37
CA GLY A 97 5.69 -8.15 40.55
C GLY A 97 6.32 -9.23 41.44
N ARG A 98 6.84 -10.30 40.82
CA ARG A 98 7.57 -11.37 41.54
C ARG A 98 8.83 -10.83 42.21
N LEU A 99 9.65 -10.07 41.48
CA LEU A 99 10.87 -9.47 42.02
C LEU A 99 10.59 -8.54 43.22
N ARG A 100 9.49 -7.77 43.18
CA ARG A 100 9.06 -6.93 44.30
C ARG A 100 8.64 -7.76 45.52
N GLY A 101 7.97 -8.89 45.30
CA GLY A 101 7.64 -9.85 46.35
C GLY A 101 8.89 -10.43 47.01
N ASP A 102 9.80 -10.97 46.20
CA ASP A 102 11.06 -11.55 46.66
C ASP A 102 11.91 -10.51 47.43
N LEU A 103 11.94 -9.26 46.97
CA LEU A 103 12.61 -8.16 47.64
C LEU A 103 11.97 -7.82 48.99
N ALA A 104 10.64 -7.81 49.07
CA ALA A 104 9.92 -7.54 50.32
C ALA A 104 10.18 -8.65 51.36
N ASP A 105 10.20 -9.91 50.93
CA ASP A 105 10.54 -11.06 51.79
C ASP A 105 11.99 -10.98 52.27
N TYR A 106 12.92 -10.64 51.37
CA TYR A 106 14.33 -10.43 51.69
C TYR A 106 14.52 -9.31 52.72
N ILE A 107 13.88 -8.16 52.53
CA ILE A 107 13.95 -7.03 53.47
C ILE A 107 13.38 -7.46 54.84
N THR A 108 12.26 -8.17 54.85
CA THR A 108 11.62 -8.65 56.09
C THR A 108 12.52 -9.62 56.85
N ALA A 109 13.10 -10.62 56.16
CA ALA A 109 14.03 -11.56 56.76
C ALA A 109 15.28 -10.87 57.33
N HIS A 110 15.83 -9.89 56.59
CA HIS A 110 16.97 -9.10 57.05
C HIS A 110 16.65 -8.27 58.30
N ARG A 111 15.46 -7.67 58.38
CA ARG A 111 15.01 -6.93 59.57
C ARG A 111 14.94 -7.81 60.80
N VAL A 112 14.32 -8.99 60.68
CA VAL A 112 14.23 -9.97 61.78
C VAL A 112 15.62 -10.36 62.27
N ALA A 113 16.53 -10.66 61.34
CA ALA A 113 17.92 -11.01 61.67
C ALA A 113 18.73 -9.84 62.26
N ALA A 114 18.43 -8.59 61.87
CA ALA A 114 19.07 -7.40 62.42
C ALA A 114 18.57 -7.10 63.84
N GLN A 115 17.26 -7.22 64.09
CA GLN A 115 16.67 -7.05 65.43
C GLN A 115 17.20 -8.10 66.42
N ALA A 116 17.32 -9.36 66.00
CA ALA A 116 17.90 -10.42 66.83
C ALA A 116 19.39 -10.16 67.20
N ARG A 117 20.14 -9.46 66.35
CA ARG A 117 21.51 -9.04 66.64
C ARG A 117 21.57 -7.79 67.52
N ALA A 118 20.63 -6.87 67.35
CA ALA A 118 20.52 -5.66 68.15
C ALA A 118 20.25 -5.97 69.64
N THR A 119 19.45 -6.98 69.94
CA THR A 119 19.22 -7.46 71.32
C THR A 119 20.50 -7.96 72.00
N ALA A 120 21.53 -8.36 71.23
CA ALA A 120 22.80 -8.82 71.77
C ALA A 120 23.85 -7.69 71.95
N VAL A 121 23.72 -6.55 71.25
CA VAL A 121 24.75 -5.50 71.17
C VAL A 121 24.25 -4.10 71.57
N GLN A 122 22.96 -3.94 71.91
CA GLN A 122 22.34 -2.66 72.34
C GLN A 122 22.42 -1.52 71.30
N CYS A 123 22.47 -1.83 70.01
CA CYS A 123 22.38 -0.85 68.92
C CYS A 123 21.16 -1.12 68.04
N THR A 124 20.29 -0.12 67.86
CA THR A 124 19.11 -0.21 66.98
C THR A 124 19.54 -0.14 65.50
N PRO A 125 19.16 -1.11 64.65
CA PRO A 125 19.54 -1.09 63.24
C PRO A 125 18.72 -0.05 62.46
N ASP A 126 19.38 0.79 61.66
CA ASP A 126 18.73 1.69 60.71
C ASP A 126 18.31 0.92 59.45
N THR A 127 17.01 0.96 59.13
CA THR A 127 16.42 0.25 57.99
C THR A 127 15.95 1.19 56.88
N SER A 128 16.06 2.51 57.09
CA SER A 128 15.53 3.55 56.19
C SER A 128 16.19 3.54 54.82
N ALA A 129 17.48 3.21 54.75
CA ALA A 129 18.22 3.13 53.49
C ALA A 129 17.71 2.02 52.56
N LEU A 130 17.34 0.85 53.12
CA LEU A 130 16.78 -0.26 52.35
C LEU A 130 15.38 0.07 51.82
N ASP A 131 14.55 0.75 52.62
CA ASP A 131 13.24 1.23 52.19
C ASP A 131 13.33 2.26 51.06
N LEU A 132 14.26 3.20 51.18
CA LEU A 132 14.49 4.21 50.16
C LEU A 132 14.92 3.56 48.83
N LEU A 133 15.85 2.60 48.87
CA LEU A 133 16.29 1.88 47.68
C LEU A 133 15.16 1.06 47.03
N ALA A 134 14.33 0.39 47.84
CA ALA A 134 13.17 -0.35 47.35
C ALA A 134 12.14 0.56 46.67
N GLU A 135 11.87 1.73 47.27
CA GLU A 135 10.95 2.73 46.71
C GLU A 135 11.51 3.38 45.43
N LEU A 136 12.81 3.69 45.40
CA LEU A 136 13.47 4.21 44.20
C LEU A 136 13.42 3.18 43.06
N GLN A 137 13.69 1.90 43.36
CA GLN A 137 13.60 0.82 42.38
C GLN A 137 12.17 0.70 41.84
N ARG A 138 11.15 0.76 42.71
CA ARG A 138 9.74 0.73 42.30
C ARG A 138 9.40 1.87 41.34
N ARG A 139 9.75 3.10 41.69
CA ARG A 139 9.49 4.27 40.82
C ARG A 139 10.25 4.23 39.52
N ALA A 140 11.49 3.75 39.54
CA ALA A 140 12.30 3.58 38.34
C ALA A 140 11.68 2.56 37.39
N ASP A 141 11.24 1.41 37.91
CA ASP A 141 10.56 0.35 37.15
C ASP A 141 9.23 0.83 36.56
N GLU A 142 8.40 1.53 37.35
CA GLU A 142 7.14 2.13 36.88
C GLU A 142 7.37 3.14 35.76
N ARG A 143 8.41 3.99 35.90
CA ARG A 143 8.76 4.97 34.88
C ARG A 143 9.29 4.31 33.62
N ALA A 144 10.13 3.28 33.76
CA ALA A 144 10.64 2.50 32.64
C ALA A 144 9.49 1.83 31.87
N GLY A 145 8.54 1.21 32.58
CA GLY A 145 7.35 0.62 31.96
C GLY A 145 6.45 1.63 31.26
N ALA A 146 6.32 2.85 31.78
CA ALA A 146 5.60 3.92 31.09
C ALA A 146 6.29 4.35 29.78
N LEU A 147 7.61 4.49 29.80
CA LEU A 147 8.40 4.83 28.62
C LEU A 147 8.39 3.70 27.57
N ALA A 148 8.51 2.45 28.01
CA ALA A 148 8.44 1.28 27.15
C ALA A 148 7.11 1.23 26.38
N ARG A 149 5.97 1.43 27.07
CA ARG A 149 4.66 1.48 26.42
C ARG A 149 4.57 2.55 25.33
N ILE A 150 5.10 3.75 25.59
CA ILE A 150 5.11 4.83 24.58
C ILE A 150 5.99 4.44 23.39
N ALA A 151 7.16 3.84 23.66
CA ALA A 151 8.08 3.40 22.62
C ALA A 151 7.49 2.28 21.75
N ASP A 152 6.86 1.28 22.35
CA ASP A 152 6.23 0.17 21.63
C ASP A 152 5.06 0.64 20.76
N ASP A 153 4.24 1.54 21.28
CA ASP A 153 3.11 2.15 20.58
C ASP A 153 3.57 3.05 19.42
N ALA A 154 4.61 3.85 19.64
CA ALA A 154 5.26 4.63 18.59
C ALA A 154 5.88 3.73 17.50
N ARG A 155 6.56 2.65 17.91
CA ARG A 155 7.18 1.68 16.99
C ARG A 155 6.13 0.94 16.17
N GLY A 156 5.05 0.48 16.79
CA GLY A 156 3.96 -0.21 16.11
C GLY A 156 3.32 0.65 15.02
N ARG A 157 3.00 1.92 15.34
CA ARG A 157 2.46 2.86 14.36
C ARG A 157 3.48 3.26 13.29
N GLY A 158 4.71 3.55 13.69
CA GLY A 158 5.79 3.96 12.79
C GLY A 158 6.08 2.90 11.75
N GLY A 159 6.28 1.65 12.18
CA GLY A 159 6.52 0.53 11.28
C GLY A 159 5.35 0.24 10.34
N ALA A 160 4.09 0.44 10.78
CA ALA A 160 2.94 0.33 9.89
C ALA A 160 2.93 1.43 8.82
N CYS A 161 3.28 2.67 9.19
CA CYS A 161 3.38 3.81 8.27
C CYS A 161 4.48 3.60 7.22
N GLU A 162 5.67 3.16 7.64
CA GLU A 162 6.79 2.86 6.75
C GLU A 162 6.41 1.78 5.74
N ARG A 163 5.81 0.66 6.19
CA ARG A 163 5.34 -0.39 5.29
C ARG A 163 4.26 0.08 4.31
N ALA A 164 3.34 0.93 4.76
CA ALA A 164 2.29 1.49 3.90
C ALA A 164 2.89 2.42 2.84
N TYR A 165 3.88 3.22 3.21
CA TYR A 165 4.64 4.05 2.28
C TYR A 165 5.38 3.20 1.24
N ASP A 166 6.10 2.16 1.66
CA ASP A 166 6.83 1.27 0.77
C ASP A 166 5.88 0.56 -0.22
N ALA A 167 4.72 0.11 0.25
CA ALA A 167 3.69 -0.49 -0.59
C ALA A 167 3.16 0.51 -1.64
N ALA A 168 2.83 1.74 -1.22
CA ALA A 168 2.39 2.80 -2.15
C ALA A 168 3.48 3.15 -3.18
N PHE A 169 4.73 3.25 -2.75
CA PHE A 169 5.87 3.54 -3.61
C PHE A 169 6.08 2.44 -4.66
N SER A 170 5.95 1.17 -4.27
CA SER A 170 6.03 0.02 -5.20
C SER A 170 4.96 0.06 -6.31
N ILE A 171 3.74 0.50 -5.99
CA ILE A 171 2.66 0.63 -6.97
C ILE A 171 2.95 1.76 -7.96
N ILE A 172 3.44 2.91 -7.48
CA ILE A 172 3.81 4.03 -8.34
C ILE A 172 4.88 3.59 -9.35
N GLN A 173 5.87 2.81 -8.92
CA GLN A 173 6.88 2.24 -9.83
C GLN A 173 6.28 1.24 -10.83
N SER A 174 5.30 0.44 -10.41
CA SER A 174 4.64 -0.55 -11.28
C SER A 174 3.66 0.09 -12.28
N ALA A 175 3.22 1.31 -12.00
CA ALA A 175 2.34 2.09 -12.86
C ALA A 175 3.09 2.78 -14.01
N GLN A 176 4.35 3.16 -13.78
CA GLN A 176 5.27 3.67 -14.80
C GLN A 176 5.64 2.58 -15.82
#